data_AF-A0A6J7C2S0-F1
#
_entry.id   AF-A0A6J7C2S0-F1
#
_cell.length_a   1.000
_cell.length_b   1.000
_cell.length_c   1.000
_cell.angle_alpha   90.00
_cell.angle_beta   90.00
_cell.angle_gamma   90.00
#
_symmetry.space_group_name_H-M   'P 1'
#
loop_
_entity.id
_entity.type
_entity.pdbx_description
1 polymer ?
#
loop_
_entity_poly.entity_id
_entity_poly.type
_entity_poly.pdbx_seq_one_letter_code
_entity_poly.pdbx_strand_id
1 'polypeptide(L)'
;MRIVAAGVPAAITAAIVYAIIPVWRNGVAGGRLGALVLYSLLPFMAVLLIRAGGFDALTKRSRRPLLGLVLVTALATAWYPPAGLAGLLVAMSFLISAIFVGGFRASVRALMAAIVSVLAAALLLIPWTFNFAGIGKTDKSFLGFSHQGEIDLLDVLRFKTGPAGAGIASWGILLAALLALLVARGPRLAWATRAWFLAVVGFSVAWFPSILGMKMTTVIPEAGLILAALGIATAVGVSIDSLVGDYRDLGNRLSRPVARVAVLTIVILGVSLGSLGFLADSVSGRWGAPDKSWADTLAFTKDSPPSGQFRILWVGDPEVLPFEPFLSGDDFGWTMTRNGPGDFRQYLRAPETPTDRVVTRAINAAVSSDTARLGHLLAPSGIRYVALPSINGPGGTAGKPQPALTAALANQLDLARLRTENGLILYENQSWFPAAAIIPEAYSSEVPLDAKAPLRSAVGSDVEQAQPLDDERPVPAGTVFLSEAFDSQWQAQANGETLDHEKAFSEFNGWVKKSRTSVAISHKGQTQRYLLIAAEAFLWLLAIGWWFRSRDKRAHSELNQPTLRPERSKRFAASPTDDDLEGFWGES
;
A
#
# COMPACT_ATOMS: atom_id res chain seq x y z
N MET A 1 -16.71 32.57 -16.43
CA MET A 1 -15.83 31.77 -17.30
C MET A 1 -15.27 30.61 -16.49
N ARG A 2 -15.58 29.39 -16.95
CA ARG A 2 -15.02 28.07 -16.62
C ARG A 2 -13.84 28.07 -15.63
N ILE A 3 -13.99 27.42 -14.46
CA ILE A 3 -12.91 26.48 -14.05
C ILE A 3 -12.71 25.65 -15.28
N VAL A 4 -11.55 25.74 -15.94
CA VAL A 4 -11.24 25.11 -17.22
C VAL A 4 -12.03 23.82 -17.29
N ALA A 5 -13.20 23.87 -17.96
CA ALA A 5 -14.00 22.70 -18.16
C ALA A 5 -13.18 22.03 -19.22
N ALA A 6 -12.19 21.26 -18.77
CA ALA A 6 -11.41 20.41 -19.63
C ALA A 6 -12.45 19.79 -20.53
N GLY A 7 -12.32 20.00 -21.84
CA GLY A 7 -13.26 19.40 -22.75
C GLY A 7 -13.40 17.93 -22.35
N VAL A 8 -14.61 17.37 -22.41
CA VAL A 8 -14.82 15.93 -22.18
C VAL A 8 -13.70 15.07 -22.82
N PRO A 9 -13.17 15.41 -24.03
CA PRO A 9 -12.00 14.74 -24.61
C PRO A 9 -10.71 14.78 -23.78
N ALA A 10 -10.38 15.90 -23.14
CA ALA A 10 -9.18 16.05 -22.31
C ALA A 10 -9.23 15.20 -21.04
N ALA A 11 -10.40 15.16 -20.37
CA ALA A 11 -10.61 14.33 -19.19
C ALA A 11 -10.56 12.83 -19.56
N ILE A 12 -11.19 12.44 -20.66
CA ILE A 12 -11.13 11.06 -21.19
C ILE A 12 -9.69 10.69 -21.53
N THR A 13 -8.94 11.58 -22.20
CA THR A 13 -7.54 11.30 -22.56
C THR A 13 -6.68 11.13 -21.32
N ALA A 14 -6.80 11.99 -20.32
CA ALA A 14 -6.07 11.83 -19.05
C ALA A 14 -6.40 10.49 -18.38
N ALA A 15 -7.69 10.09 -18.34
CA ALA A 15 -8.09 8.81 -17.77
C ALA A 15 -7.50 7.61 -18.54
N ILE A 16 -7.53 7.65 -19.87
CA ILE A 16 -6.94 6.62 -20.75
C ILE A 16 -5.43 6.53 -20.53
N VAL A 17 -4.72 7.66 -20.51
CA VAL A 17 -3.26 7.70 -20.27
C VAL A 17 -2.92 7.14 -18.90
N TYR A 18 -3.67 7.52 -17.86
CA TYR A 18 -3.47 6.99 -16.52
C TYR A 18 -3.62 5.46 -16.51
N ALA A 19 -4.68 4.92 -17.15
CA ALA A 19 -4.94 3.49 -17.26
C ALA A 19 -3.88 2.71 -18.06
N ILE A 20 -3.27 3.34 -19.07
CA ILE A 20 -2.30 2.69 -19.95
C ILE A 20 -0.89 2.66 -19.35
N ILE A 21 -0.54 3.64 -18.51
CA ILE A 21 0.76 3.68 -17.81
C ILE A 21 0.94 2.37 -17.00
N PRO A 22 2.09 1.68 -17.12
CA PRO A 22 2.25 0.29 -16.66
C PRO A 22 2.30 0.11 -15.13
N VAL A 23 2.22 1.18 -14.35
CA VAL A 23 2.42 1.16 -12.89
C VAL A 23 1.47 0.20 -12.17
N TRP A 24 0.17 0.23 -12.49
CA TRP A 24 -0.78 -0.68 -11.86
C TRP A 24 -0.59 -2.14 -12.32
N ARG A 25 -0.18 -2.37 -13.57
CA ARG A 25 0.12 -3.71 -14.10
C ARG A 25 1.33 -4.32 -13.40
N ASN A 26 2.38 -3.52 -13.20
CA ASN A 26 3.53 -3.91 -12.38
C ASN A 26 3.13 -4.17 -10.91
N GLY A 27 2.18 -3.40 -10.38
CA GLY A 27 1.58 -3.67 -9.07
C GLY A 27 0.86 -5.02 -8.99
N VAL A 28 0.14 -5.44 -10.05
CA VAL A 28 -0.49 -6.76 -10.14
C VAL A 28 0.57 -7.87 -10.25
N ALA A 29 1.53 -7.72 -11.17
CA ALA A 29 2.59 -8.69 -11.37
C ALA A 29 3.43 -8.93 -10.10
N GLY A 30 3.69 -7.87 -9.33
CA GLY A 30 4.42 -7.93 -8.06
C GLY A 30 3.57 -8.18 -6.81
N GLY A 31 2.26 -8.41 -6.93
CA GLY A 31 1.37 -8.66 -5.78
C GLY A 31 1.21 -7.47 -4.81
N ARG A 32 1.44 -6.23 -5.27
CA ARG A 32 1.50 -5.01 -4.44
C ARG A 32 0.11 -4.40 -4.23
N LEU A 33 -0.73 -5.03 -3.41
CA LEU A 33 -2.11 -4.58 -3.18
C LEU A 33 -2.19 -3.12 -2.69
N GLY A 34 -1.30 -2.72 -1.79
CA GLY A 34 -1.26 -1.35 -1.27
C GLY A 34 -1.06 -0.30 -2.37
N ALA A 35 -0.23 -0.60 -3.37
CA ALA A 35 -0.03 0.25 -4.55
C ALA A 35 -1.31 0.36 -5.38
N LEU A 36 -2.04 -0.74 -5.58
CA LEU A 36 -3.28 -0.76 -6.36
C LEU A 36 -4.39 0.06 -5.70
N VAL A 37 -4.50 0.00 -4.37
CA VAL A 37 -5.44 0.84 -3.60
C VAL A 37 -5.07 2.31 -3.74
N LEU A 38 -3.78 2.67 -3.59
CA LEU A 38 -3.31 4.05 -3.78
C LEU A 38 -3.56 4.54 -5.22
N TYR A 39 -3.25 3.72 -6.22
CA TYR A 39 -3.49 4.02 -7.64
C TYR A 39 -4.96 4.35 -7.91
N SER A 40 -5.87 3.61 -7.29
CA SER A 40 -7.31 3.81 -7.44
C SER A 40 -7.80 5.08 -6.73
N LEU A 41 -7.24 5.42 -5.57
CA LEU A 41 -7.72 6.51 -4.72
C LEU A 41 -7.03 7.86 -4.95
N LEU A 42 -5.80 7.88 -5.46
CA LEU A 42 -5.01 9.11 -5.64
C LEU A 42 -5.71 10.17 -6.50
N PRO A 43 -6.35 9.86 -7.65
CA PRO A 43 -7.07 10.87 -8.43
C PRO A 43 -8.15 11.58 -7.63
N PHE A 44 -8.85 10.85 -6.74
CA PHE A 44 -9.86 11.42 -5.86
C PHE A 44 -9.24 12.32 -4.80
N MET A 45 -8.11 11.92 -4.20
CA MET A 45 -7.36 12.78 -3.27
C MET A 45 -6.97 14.11 -3.93
N ALA A 46 -6.43 14.06 -5.15
CA ALA A 46 -6.03 15.24 -5.90
C ALA A 46 -7.23 16.17 -6.17
N VAL A 47 -8.35 15.65 -6.67
CA VAL A 47 -9.56 16.44 -6.92
C VAL A 47 -10.11 17.06 -5.63
N LEU A 48 -10.11 16.32 -4.53
CA LEU A 48 -10.57 16.81 -3.23
C LEU A 48 -9.65 17.91 -2.68
N LEU A 49 -8.34 17.81 -2.88
CA LEU A 49 -7.37 18.85 -2.54
C LEU A 49 -7.53 20.13 -3.38
N ILE A 50 -7.76 19.98 -4.69
CA ILE A 50 -8.03 21.10 -5.60
C ILE A 50 -9.26 21.88 -5.12
N ARG A 51 -10.33 21.16 -4.76
CA ARG A 51 -11.56 21.75 -4.23
C ARG A 51 -11.37 22.36 -2.84
N ALA A 52 -10.62 21.70 -1.95
CA ALA A 52 -10.35 22.20 -0.60
C ALA A 52 -9.44 23.45 -0.60
N GLY A 53 -8.47 23.50 -1.51
CA GLY A 53 -7.59 24.66 -1.73
C GLY A 53 -8.31 25.87 -2.30
N GLY A 54 -9.47 25.66 -2.95
CA GLY A 54 -10.23 26.72 -3.60
C GLY A 54 -9.57 27.21 -4.87
N PHE A 55 -8.91 26.32 -5.62
CA PHE A 55 -8.49 26.58 -7.00
C PHE A 55 -9.72 26.80 -7.91
N ASP A 56 -10.87 26.28 -7.48
CA ASP A 56 -12.17 26.44 -8.10
C ASP A 56 -12.90 27.69 -7.58
N ALA A 57 -12.88 28.79 -8.33
CA ALA A 57 -13.53 30.05 -7.93
C ALA A 57 -15.07 29.96 -7.80
N LEU A 58 -15.69 28.92 -8.34
CA LEU A 58 -17.15 28.73 -8.39
C LEU A 58 -17.71 27.95 -7.18
N THR A 59 -16.87 27.27 -6.41
CA THR A 59 -17.35 26.49 -5.26
C THR A 59 -17.35 27.35 -4.00
N LYS A 60 -18.55 27.72 -3.52
CA LYS A 60 -18.70 28.27 -2.16
C LYS A 60 -18.03 27.33 -1.16
N ARG A 61 -17.27 27.92 -0.22
CA ARG A 61 -16.48 27.23 0.81
C ARG A 61 -17.35 26.18 1.50
N SER A 62 -17.07 24.90 1.25
CA SER A 62 -17.76 23.76 1.84
C SER A 62 -16.76 22.89 2.58
N ARG A 63 -17.16 22.32 3.73
CA ARG A 63 -16.35 21.36 4.48
C ARG A 63 -16.32 19.98 3.81
N ARG A 64 -17.20 19.73 2.84
CA ARG A 64 -17.37 18.42 2.20
C ARG A 64 -16.13 17.88 1.50
N PRO A 65 -15.35 18.67 0.71
CA PRO A 65 -14.13 18.17 0.09
C PRO A 65 -13.08 17.75 1.13
N LEU A 66 -12.98 18.48 2.24
CA LEU A 66 -12.08 18.12 3.34
C LEU A 66 -12.50 16.80 3.99
N LEU A 67 -13.80 16.62 4.31
CA LEU A 67 -14.29 15.36 4.87
C LEU A 67 -14.10 14.18 3.91
N GLY A 68 -14.34 14.39 2.61
CA GLY A 68 -14.05 13.38 1.60
C GLY A 68 -12.56 13.03 1.55
N LEU A 69 -11.68 14.05 1.67
CA LEU A 69 -10.23 13.83 1.68
C LEU A 69 -9.81 13.01 2.90
N VAL A 70 -10.37 13.30 4.08
CA VAL A 70 -10.16 12.52 5.31
C VAL A 70 -10.53 11.06 5.11
N LEU A 71 -11.73 10.78 4.60
CA LEU A 71 -12.22 9.42 4.38
C LEU A 71 -11.37 8.65 3.37
N VAL A 72 -11.02 9.27 2.24
CA VAL A 72 -10.19 8.64 1.20
C VAL A 72 -8.75 8.41 1.69
N THR A 73 -8.20 9.35 2.46
CA THR A 73 -6.87 9.22 3.08
C THR A 73 -6.85 8.11 4.12
N ALA A 74 -7.86 8.03 4.99
CA ALA A 74 -7.99 6.96 5.97
C ALA A 74 -8.13 5.59 5.30
N LEU A 75 -8.95 5.49 4.25
CA LEU A 75 -9.12 4.25 3.50
C LEU A 75 -7.82 3.81 2.85
N ALA A 76 -7.10 4.71 2.16
CA ALA A 76 -5.83 4.35 1.54
C ALA A 76 -4.77 3.95 2.59
N THR A 77 -4.71 4.68 3.72
CA THR A 77 -3.76 4.43 4.81
C THR A 77 -4.01 3.08 5.50
N ALA A 78 -5.27 2.64 5.62
CA ALA A 78 -5.62 1.35 6.21
C ALA A 78 -5.04 0.15 5.43
N TRP A 79 -4.91 0.27 4.10
CA TRP A 79 -4.35 -0.79 3.24
C TRP A 79 -2.86 -0.59 2.96
N TYR A 80 -2.39 0.65 3.02
CA TYR A 80 -1.01 1.01 2.76
C TYR A 80 -0.64 2.24 3.61
N PRO A 81 -0.04 2.09 4.80
CA PRO A 81 0.20 3.22 5.70
C PRO A 81 0.94 4.42 5.07
N PRO A 82 1.92 4.25 4.16
CA PRO A 82 2.58 5.38 3.50
C PRO A 82 1.63 6.18 2.58
N ALA A 83 0.48 5.64 2.17
CA ALA A 83 -0.54 6.35 1.40
C ALA A 83 -1.07 7.59 2.12
N GLY A 84 -1.01 7.63 3.46
CA GLY A 84 -1.36 8.82 4.24
C GLY A 84 -0.57 10.07 3.81
N LEU A 85 0.66 9.89 3.34
CA LEU A 85 1.53 10.98 2.89
C LEU A 85 1.25 11.41 1.44
N ALA A 86 0.50 10.64 0.65
CA ALA A 86 0.28 10.91 -0.77
C ALA A 86 -0.39 12.27 -1.00
N GLY A 87 -1.41 12.60 -0.20
CA GLY A 87 -2.08 13.91 -0.27
C GLY A 87 -1.16 15.08 0.08
N LEU A 88 -0.22 14.88 1.01
CA LEU A 88 0.80 15.89 1.35
C LEU A 88 1.76 16.11 0.18
N LEU A 89 2.21 15.04 -0.47
CA LEU A 89 3.09 15.13 -1.65
C LEU A 89 2.40 15.84 -2.81
N VAL A 90 1.12 15.54 -3.06
CA VAL A 90 0.30 16.28 -4.05
C VAL A 90 0.22 17.76 -3.69
N ALA A 91 -0.12 18.10 -2.45
CA ALA A 91 -0.23 19.49 -2.03
C ALA A 91 1.11 20.24 -2.03
N MET A 92 2.20 19.56 -1.69
CA MET A 92 3.56 20.09 -1.76
C MET A 92 3.96 20.40 -3.21
N SER A 93 3.62 19.53 -4.16
CA SER A 93 3.85 19.79 -5.59
C SER A 93 3.13 21.05 -6.06
N PHE A 94 1.91 21.29 -5.59
CA PHE A 94 1.17 22.53 -5.89
C PHE A 94 1.85 23.75 -5.27
N LEU A 95 2.34 23.65 -4.02
CA LEU A 95 3.04 24.74 -3.35
C LEU A 95 4.35 25.12 -4.06
N ILE A 96 5.17 24.14 -4.43
CA ILE A 96 6.43 24.37 -5.16
C ILE A 96 6.13 25.02 -6.52
N SER A 97 5.14 24.48 -7.25
CA SER A 97 4.75 25.05 -8.55
C SER A 97 4.18 26.47 -8.47
N ALA A 98 3.66 26.89 -7.30
CA ALA A 98 3.07 28.20 -7.11
C ALA A 98 4.09 29.34 -7.18
N ILE A 99 5.39 29.03 -7.01
CA ILE A 99 6.50 29.97 -7.23
C ILE A 99 6.53 30.42 -8.70
N PHE A 100 6.22 29.50 -9.62
CA PHE A 100 6.30 29.74 -11.07
C PHE A 100 4.98 30.25 -11.66
N VAL A 101 3.83 29.76 -11.17
CA VAL A 101 2.53 30.04 -11.81
C VAL A 101 1.47 30.58 -10.86
N GLY A 102 1.89 31.10 -9.70
CA GLY A 102 1.02 31.75 -8.73
C GLY A 102 0.04 30.80 -8.04
N GLY A 103 -0.97 31.36 -7.38
CA GLY A 103 -1.94 30.58 -6.60
C GLY A 103 -1.39 30.11 -5.24
N PHE A 104 -0.40 30.82 -4.68
CA PHE A 104 0.23 30.49 -3.40
C PHE A 104 -0.80 30.30 -2.28
N ARG A 105 -1.76 31.22 -2.13
CA ARG A 105 -2.83 31.12 -1.11
C ARG A 105 -3.67 29.84 -1.25
N ALA A 106 -4.00 29.43 -2.47
CA ALA A 106 -4.76 28.21 -2.71
C ALA A 106 -3.91 26.95 -2.42
N SER A 107 -2.63 26.99 -2.77
CA SER A 107 -1.67 25.91 -2.52
C SER A 107 -1.41 25.71 -1.02
N VAL A 108 -1.23 26.80 -0.27
CA VAL A 108 -1.11 26.75 1.21
C VAL A 108 -2.38 26.16 1.83
N ARG A 109 -3.57 26.54 1.35
CA ARG A 109 -4.82 25.94 1.84
C ARG A 109 -4.93 24.45 1.52
N ALA A 110 -4.52 24.03 0.32
CA ALA A 110 -4.48 22.62 -0.05
C ALA A 110 -3.50 21.84 0.85
N LEU A 111 -2.33 22.42 1.16
CA LEU A 111 -1.38 21.83 2.10
C LEU A 111 -1.96 21.72 3.51
N MET A 112 -2.62 22.78 4.02
CA MET A 112 -3.30 22.71 5.31
C MET A 112 -4.43 21.68 5.32
N ALA A 113 -5.18 21.55 4.22
CA ALA A 113 -6.21 20.52 4.08
C ALA A 113 -5.61 19.11 4.07
N ALA A 114 -4.47 18.91 3.41
CA ALA A 114 -3.73 17.66 3.43
C ALA A 114 -3.25 17.33 4.85
N ILE A 115 -2.63 18.27 5.57
CA ILE A 115 -2.18 18.09 6.96
C ILE A 115 -3.35 17.70 7.86
N VAL A 116 -4.46 18.45 7.80
CA VAL A 116 -5.67 18.14 8.58
C VAL A 116 -6.21 16.76 8.20
N SER A 117 -6.17 16.40 6.92
CA SER A 117 -6.62 15.08 6.46
C SER A 117 -5.77 13.96 7.01
N VAL A 118 -4.45 14.09 7.05
CA VAL A 118 -3.56 13.07 7.63
C VAL A 118 -3.82 12.92 9.12
N LEU A 119 -3.92 14.03 9.86
CA LEU A 119 -4.19 13.99 11.30
C LEU A 119 -5.57 13.40 11.63
N ALA A 120 -6.60 13.76 10.86
CA ALA A 120 -7.95 13.23 11.06
C ALA A 120 -8.07 11.77 10.57
N ALA A 121 -7.37 11.38 9.51
CA ALA A 121 -7.29 9.98 9.09
C ALA A 121 -6.60 9.13 10.16
N ALA A 122 -5.52 9.64 10.76
CA ALA A 122 -4.85 9.00 11.88
C ALA A 122 -5.79 8.82 13.10
N LEU A 123 -6.68 9.78 13.34
CA LEU A 123 -7.72 9.66 14.37
C LEU A 123 -8.76 8.60 14.02
N LEU A 124 -9.20 8.52 12.76
CA LEU A 124 -10.15 7.51 12.29
C LEU A 124 -9.59 6.08 12.32
N LEU A 125 -8.27 5.93 12.34
CA LEU A 125 -7.57 4.65 12.40
C LEU A 125 -7.08 4.31 13.82
N ILE A 126 -7.57 4.99 14.86
CA ILE A 126 -7.36 4.55 16.24
C ILE A 126 -8.02 3.17 16.40
N PRO A 127 -7.31 2.15 16.93
CA PRO A 127 -6.10 2.26 17.76
C PRO A 127 -4.75 2.12 17.05
N TRP A 128 -4.73 1.80 15.75
CA TRP A 128 -3.49 1.50 15.01
C TRP A 128 -2.44 2.60 15.16
N THR A 129 -2.86 3.86 15.17
CA THR A 129 -1.97 5.02 15.28
C THR A 129 -1.20 5.10 16.59
N PHE A 130 -1.78 4.62 17.70
CA PHE A 130 -1.04 4.53 18.96
C PHE A 130 -0.03 3.39 18.95
N ASN A 131 -0.36 2.27 18.32
CA ASN A 131 0.56 1.13 18.16
C ASN A 131 1.76 1.49 17.25
N PHE A 132 1.56 2.40 16.28
CA PHE A 132 2.62 2.83 15.36
C PHE A 132 3.68 3.74 15.99
N ALA A 133 3.34 4.57 16.99
CA ALA A 133 4.20 5.66 17.46
C ALA A 133 5.51 5.20 18.14
N GLY A 134 5.48 4.05 18.81
CA GLY A 134 6.66 3.45 19.46
C GLY A 134 7.43 2.51 18.53
N ILE A 135 6.71 1.62 17.86
CA ILE A 135 7.28 0.49 17.10
C ILE A 135 7.77 0.91 15.71
N GLY A 136 7.05 1.80 15.03
CA GLY A 136 7.38 2.22 13.67
C GLY A 136 8.70 2.98 13.53
N LYS A 137 9.32 3.40 14.65
CA LYS A 137 10.64 4.04 14.69
C LYS A 137 11.79 3.03 14.58
N THR A 138 11.61 1.83 15.15
CA THR A 138 12.61 0.76 15.14
C THR A 138 12.38 -0.23 14.02
N ASP A 139 11.12 -0.44 13.64
CA ASP A 139 10.71 -1.40 12.61
C ASP A 139 9.79 -0.71 11.58
N LYS A 140 10.37 -0.30 10.45
CA LYS A 140 9.63 0.39 9.38
C LYS A 140 8.81 -0.59 8.53
N SER A 141 9.18 -1.87 8.46
CA SER A 141 8.45 -2.90 7.71
C SER A 141 7.01 -3.06 8.22
N PHE A 142 6.81 -2.88 9.53
CA PHE A 142 5.48 -2.83 10.16
C PHE A 142 4.56 -1.76 9.54
N LEU A 143 5.12 -0.68 9.01
CA LEU A 143 4.38 0.41 8.36
C LEU A 143 4.19 0.19 6.85
N GLY A 144 4.45 -1.02 6.32
CA GLY A 144 4.33 -1.31 4.90
C GLY A 144 5.46 -0.72 4.05
N PHE A 145 6.58 -0.36 4.67
CA PHE A 145 7.84 -0.14 3.95
C PHE A 145 8.42 -1.49 3.57
N SER A 146 9.09 -1.54 2.44
CA SER A 146 9.60 -2.78 1.88
C SER A 146 11.07 -2.71 1.53
N HIS A 147 11.80 -3.80 1.75
CA HIS A 147 13.13 -3.99 1.22
C HIS A 147 13.07 -4.14 -0.30
N GLN A 148 13.85 -3.34 -1.01
CA GLN A 148 13.86 -3.30 -2.47
C GLN A 148 15.31 -3.11 -2.95
N GLY A 149 15.64 -3.73 -4.08
CA GLY A 149 16.91 -3.48 -4.76
C GLY A 149 16.99 -2.07 -5.36
N GLU A 150 18.19 -1.69 -5.82
CA GLU A 150 18.40 -0.41 -6.50
C GLU A 150 17.66 -0.37 -7.84
N ILE A 151 17.02 0.76 -8.13
CA ILE A 151 16.33 1.01 -9.39
C ILE A 151 17.01 2.14 -10.15
N ASP A 152 17.35 1.88 -11.40
CA ASP A 152 17.94 2.85 -12.31
C ASP A 152 16.95 3.98 -12.67
N LEU A 153 17.48 5.17 -12.88
CA LEU A 153 16.70 6.36 -13.25
C LEU A 153 15.93 6.14 -14.56
N LEU A 154 16.53 5.47 -15.54
CA LEU A 154 15.87 5.22 -16.82
C LEU A 154 14.66 4.28 -16.66
N ASP A 155 14.75 3.31 -15.76
CA ASP A 155 13.66 2.39 -15.45
C ASP A 155 12.54 3.11 -14.68
N VAL A 156 12.89 4.01 -13.74
CA VAL A 156 11.93 4.91 -13.06
C VAL A 156 11.17 5.79 -14.06
N LEU A 157 11.88 6.46 -14.98
CA LEU A 157 11.25 7.34 -15.99
C LEU A 157 10.34 6.56 -16.95
N ARG A 158 10.66 5.29 -17.22
CA ARG A 158 9.84 4.42 -18.06
C ARG A 158 8.68 3.75 -17.33
N PHE A 159 8.54 3.99 -16.02
CA PHE A 159 7.60 3.30 -15.15
C PHE A 159 7.81 1.77 -15.11
N LYS A 160 9.05 1.32 -15.30
CA LYS A 160 9.43 -0.09 -15.36
C LYS A 160 9.90 -0.55 -13.97
N THR A 161 8.97 -1.06 -13.18
CA THR A 161 9.24 -1.72 -11.89
C THR A 161 8.93 -3.21 -11.90
N GLY A 162 8.52 -3.72 -13.06
CA GLY A 162 8.14 -5.10 -13.28
C GLY A 162 8.15 -5.44 -14.77
N PRO A 163 7.41 -6.49 -15.18
CA PRO A 163 7.42 -6.96 -16.58
C PRO A 163 6.79 -5.96 -17.56
N ALA A 164 5.86 -5.13 -17.11
CA ALA A 164 5.20 -4.14 -17.95
C ALA A 164 6.04 -2.85 -18.08
N GLY A 165 6.02 -2.26 -19.27
CA GLY A 165 6.76 -1.02 -19.57
C GLY A 165 8.14 -1.23 -20.21
N ALA A 166 8.48 -2.48 -20.58
CA ALA A 166 9.65 -2.77 -21.40
C ALA A 166 9.41 -2.28 -22.85
N GLY A 167 9.94 -1.11 -23.21
CA GLY A 167 9.89 -0.61 -24.59
C GLY A 167 9.94 0.91 -24.72
N ILE A 168 9.66 1.39 -25.94
CA ILE A 168 9.68 2.82 -26.28
C ILE A 168 8.37 3.56 -25.94
N ALA A 169 7.29 2.83 -25.62
CA ALA A 169 5.95 3.39 -25.45
C ALA A 169 5.87 4.45 -24.35
N SER A 170 6.52 4.23 -23.19
CA SER A 170 6.54 5.19 -22.08
C SER A 170 7.17 6.54 -22.49
N TRP A 171 8.15 6.54 -23.39
CA TRP A 171 8.75 7.77 -23.91
C TRP A 171 7.78 8.60 -24.75
N GLY A 172 6.92 7.94 -25.53
CA GLY A 172 5.88 8.63 -26.29
C GLY A 172 4.90 9.38 -25.38
N ILE A 173 4.52 8.76 -24.25
CA ILE A 173 3.64 9.39 -23.25
C ILE A 173 4.36 10.56 -22.55
N LEU A 174 5.63 10.40 -22.16
CA LEU A 174 6.41 11.48 -21.57
C LEU A 174 6.58 12.66 -22.53
N LEU A 175 6.86 12.39 -23.81
CA LEU A 175 6.96 13.41 -24.84
C LEU A 175 5.62 14.12 -25.03
N ALA A 176 4.51 13.39 -25.06
CA ALA A 176 3.16 13.96 -25.12
C ALA A 176 2.86 14.86 -23.92
N ALA A 177 3.30 14.48 -22.71
CA ALA A 177 3.18 15.33 -21.53
C ALA A 177 4.07 16.59 -21.61
N LEU A 178 5.24 16.50 -22.23
CA LEU A 178 6.18 17.63 -22.35
C LEU A 178 5.61 18.71 -23.26
N LEU A 179 4.87 18.31 -24.30
CA LEU A 179 4.16 19.21 -25.20
C LEU A 179 3.15 20.09 -24.46
N ALA A 180 2.63 19.66 -23.31
CA ALA A 180 1.75 20.47 -22.47
C ALA A 180 2.39 21.82 -22.09
N LEU A 181 3.68 21.82 -21.75
CA LEU A 181 4.40 23.02 -21.36
C LEU A 181 4.67 23.96 -22.54
N LEU A 182 4.76 23.41 -23.76
CA LEU A 182 5.03 24.17 -24.97
C LEU A 182 3.76 24.79 -25.57
N VAL A 183 2.62 24.12 -25.46
CA VAL A 183 1.37 24.50 -26.13
C VAL A 183 0.40 25.21 -25.19
N ALA A 184 0.38 24.86 -23.90
CA ALA A 184 -0.58 25.43 -22.97
C ALA A 184 -0.30 26.91 -22.68
N ARG A 185 -1.37 27.70 -22.48
CA ARG A 185 -1.29 29.13 -22.16
C ARG A 185 -2.17 29.51 -20.98
N GLY A 186 -1.80 30.58 -20.29
CA GLY A 186 -2.55 31.16 -19.19
C GLY A 186 -2.89 30.11 -18.11
N PRO A 187 -4.18 29.94 -17.74
CA PRO A 187 -4.59 28.96 -16.73
C PRO A 187 -4.20 27.52 -17.07
N ARG A 188 -4.18 27.13 -18.35
CA ARG A 188 -3.79 25.78 -18.78
C ARG A 188 -2.31 25.52 -18.51
N LEU A 189 -1.43 26.49 -18.80
CA LEU A 189 0.00 26.38 -18.49
C LEU A 189 0.25 26.21 -17.00
N ALA A 190 -0.56 26.88 -16.17
CA ALA A 190 -0.51 26.74 -14.73
C ALA A 190 -0.85 25.32 -14.26
N TRP A 191 -1.80 24.65 -14.89
CA TRP A 191 -2.12 23.25 -14.60
C TRP A 191 -1.11 22.28 -15.19
N ALA A 192 -0.60 22.52 -16.40
CA ALA A 192 0.50 21.75 -16.97
C ALA A 192 1.75 21.78 -16.07
N THR A 193 2.09 22.96 -15.53
CA THR A 193 3.23 23.12 -14.63
C THR A 193 3.00 22.37 -13.31
N ARG A 194 1.82 22.51 -12.68
CA ARG A 194 1.45 21.74 -11.48
C ARG A 194 1.55 20.23 -11.71
N ALA A 195 1.07 19.76 -12.86
CA ALA A 195 1.10 18.36 -13.25
C ALA A 195 2.53 17.84 -13.41
N TRP A 196 3.43 18.62 -14.00
CA TRP A 196 4.85 18.30 -14.11
C TRP A 196 5.58 18.31 -12.77
N PHE A 197 5.28 19.26 -11.87
CA PHE A 197 5.83 19.22 -10.50
C PHE A 197 5.37 17.98 -9.74
N LEU A 198 4.11 17.57 -9.89
CA LEU A 198 3.63 16.30 -9.34
C LEU A 198 4.40 15.11 -9.94
N ALA A 199 4.67 15.14 -11.26
CA ALA A 199 5.46 14.13 -11.94
C ALA A 199 6.88 14.01 -11.38
N VAL A 200 7.58 15.14 -11.26
CA VAL A 200 8.95 15.22 -10.72
C VAL A 200 8.99 14.77 -9.26
N VAL A 201 8.04 15.19 -8.42
CA VAL A 201 7.94 14.73 -7.03
C VAL A 201 7.74 13.21 -6.99
N GLY A 202 6.87 12.66 -7.82
CA GLY A 202 6.63 11.22 -7.91
C GLY A 202 7.88 10.42 -8.32
N PHE A 203 8.55 10.83 -9.40
CA PHE A 203 9.81 10.21 -9.83
C PHE A 203 10.91 10.32 -8.77
N SER A 204 11.00 11.48 -8.10
CA SER A 204 11.96 11.69 -7.02
C SER A 204 11.69 10.72 -5.87
N VAL A 205 10.43 10.57 -5.42
CA VAL A 205 10.08 9.63 -4.35
C VAL A 205 10.45 8.18 -4.71
N ALA A 206 10.26 7.78 -5.97
CA ALA A 206 10.60 6.44 -6.43
C ALA A 206 12.12 6.21 -6.54
N TRP A 207 12.90 7.22 -6.94
CA TRP A 207 14.34 7.09 -7.23
C TRP A 207 15.24 7.44 -6.04
N PHE A 208 14.79 8.32 -5.14
CA PHE A 208 15.58 8.83 -4.01
C PHE A 208 16.18 7.73 -3.12
N PRO A 209 15.50 6.59 -2.85
CA PRO A 209 16.10 5.46 -2.17
C PRO A 209 17.38 4.91 -2.81
N SER A 210 17.38 4.77 -4.14
CA SER A 210 18.54 4.29 -4.89
C SER A 210 19.73 5.25 -4.77
N ILE A 211 19.49 6.57 -4.79
CA ILE A 211 20.56 7.58 -4.71
C ILE A 211 21.31 7.50 -3.37
N LEU A 212 20.57 7.28 -2.28
CA LEU A 212 21.12 7.23 -0.93
C LEU A 212 21.78 5.88 -0.59
N GLY A 213 21.77 4.91 -1.52
CA GLY A 213 22.24 3.55 -1.26
C GLY A 213 21.51 2.91 -0.07
N MET A 214 20.23 3.26 0.13
CA MET A 214 19.45 2.76 1.25
C MET A 214 19.16 1.28 1.05
N LYS A 215 20.00 0.41 1.62
CA LYS A 215 19.76 -1.04 1.71
C LYS A 215 18.66 -1.43 2.70
N MET A 216 18.06 -0.45 3.37
CA MET A 216 17.00 -0.65 4.37
C MET A 216 15.62 -0.61 3.72
N THR A 217 14.60 -0.96 4.50
CA THR A 217 13.19 -0.92 4.11
C THR A 217 12.74 0.50 3.76
N THR A 218 12.28 0.72 2.52
CA THR A 218 11.84 2.02 1.99
C THR A 218 10.43 1.98 1.42
N VAL A 219 9.89 3.13 1.00
CA VAL A 219 8.59 3.19 0.32
C VAL A 219 8.71 2.40 -1.00
N ILE A 220 7.70 1.61 -1.35
CA ILE A 220 7.69 0.91 -2.63
C ILE A 220 7.73 1.92 -3.80
N PRO A 221 8.53 1.67 -4.84
CA PRO A 221 8.68 2.57 -5.99
C PRO A 221 7.36 2.97 -6.64
N GLU A 222 6.39 2.06 -6.71
CA GLU A 222 5.07 2.32 -7.29
C GLU A 222 4.35 3.47 -6.59
N ALA A 223 4.53 3.65 -5.27
CA ALA A 223 3.87 4.75 -4.57
C ALA A 223 4.30 6.12 -5.13
N GLY A 224 5.58 6.29 -5.45
CA GLY A 224 6.10 7.47 -6.14
C GLY A 224 5.66 7.52 -7.60
N LEU A 225 5.72 6.39 -8.30
CA LEU A 225 5.33 6.31 -9.71
C LEU A 225 3.84 6.54 -9.96
N ILE A 226 2.96 6.25 -9.01
CA ILE A 226 1.53 6.54 -9.08
C ILE A 226 1.29 8.06 -9.08
N LEU A 227 2.02 8.81 -8.23
CA LEU A 227 2.01 10.28 -8.28
C LEU A 227 2.51 10.76 -9.64
N ALA A 228 3.58 10.15 -10.13
CA ALA A 228 4.13 10.52 -11.43
C ALA A 228 3.17 10.25 -12.59
N ALA A 229 2.52 9.09 -12.58
CA ALA A 229 1.52 8.71 -13.56
C ALA A 229 0.34 9.68 -13.58
N LEU A 230 -0.15 10.11 -12.41
CA LEU A 230 -1.22 11.09 -12.32
C LEU A 230 -0.80 12.46 -12.88
N GLY A 231 0.43 12.91 -12.57
CA GLY A 231 1.00 14.13 -13.11
C GLY A 231 1.12 14.09 -14.64
N ILE A 232 1.74 13.03 -15.18
CA ILE A 232 1.90 12.84 -16.63
C ILE A 232 0.55 12.74 -17.34
N ALA A 233 -0.40 11.95 -16.82
CA ALA A 233 -1.74 11.82 -17.37
C ALA A 233 -2.49 13.16 -17.42
N THR A 234 -2.37 13.95 -16.35
CA THR A 234 -2.96 15.29 -16.27
C THR A 234 -2.31 16.24 -17.29
N ALA A 235 -0.98 16.20 -17.46
CA ALA A 235 -0.27 17.01 -18.45
C ALA A 235 -0.69 16.66 -19.89
N VAL A 236 -0.84 15.37 -20.22
CA VAL A 236 -1.35 14.96 -21.54
C VAL A 236 -2.78 15.46 -21.75
N GLY A 237 -3.66 15.34 -20.74
CA GLY A 237 -5.01 15.89 -20.80
C GLY A 237 -5.02 17.41 -21.06
N VAL A 238 -4.16 18.16 -20.38
CA VAL A 238 -4.00 19.62 -20.59
C VAL A 238 -3.51 19.92 -22.02
N SER A 239 -2.63 19.09 -22.58
CA SER A 239 -2.18 19.21 -23.98
C SER A 239 -3.37 19.13 -24.94
N ILE A 240 -4.23 18.12 -24.77
CA ILE A 240 -5.46 17.99 -25.58
C ILE A 240 -6.40 19.16 -25.37
N ASP A 241 -6.63 19.59 -24.12
CA ASP A 241 -7.50 20.75 -23.85
C ASP A 241 -6.97 22.04 -24.51
N SER A 242 -5.65 22.22 -24.53
CA SER A 242 -5.01 23.36 -25.18
C SER A 242 -5.12 23.33 -26.70
N LEU A 243 -5.23 22.15 -27.32
CA LEU A 243 -5.37 22.00 -28.77
C LEU A 243 -6.83 22.14 -29.22
N VAL A 244 -7.77 21.61 -28.42
CA VAL A 244 -9.21 21.60 -28.74
C VAL A 244 -9.88 22.91 -28.34
N GLY A 245 -9.48 23.54 -27.24
CA GLY A 245 -10.20 24.68 -26.67
C GLY A 245 -9.83 26.04 -27.24
N ASP A 246 -8.96 26.11 -28.26
CA ASP A 246 -8.24 27.32 -28.68
C ASP A 246 -8.53 27.70 -30.15
N TYR A 247 -9.70 27.31 -30.68
CA TYR A 247 -10.10 27.56 -32.08
C TYR A 247 -10.21 29.05 -32.48
N ARG A 248 -10.34 29.99 -31.53
CA ARG A 248 -10.68 31.40 -31.81
C ARG A 248 -9.55 32.43 -31.60
N ASP A 249 -8.54 32.15 -30.77
CA ASP A 249 -7.50 33.14 -30.37
C ASP A 249 -6.07 32.85 -30.89
N LEU A 250 -5.89 31.79 -31.68
CA LEU A 250 -4.58 31.37 -32.21
C LEU A 250 -4.12 32.16 -33.45
N GLY A 251 -4.55 33.41 -33.56
CA GLY A 251 -4.39 34.23 -34.76
C GLY A 251 -2.94 34.51 -35.16
N ASN A 252 -2.00 34.80 -34.24
CA ASN A 252 -0.91 35.69 -34.65
C ASN A 252 0.54 35.40 -34.21
N ARG A 253 0.96 34.20 -33.78
CA ARG A 253 2.43 34.00 -33.53
C ARG A 253 3.07 32.65 -33.85
N LEU A 254 2.30 31.66 -34.32
CA LEU A 254 2.89 30.44 -34.89
C LEU A 254 2.07 30.05 -36.12
N SER A 255 2.45 30.58 -37.29
CA SER A 255 2.02 30.00 -38.54
C SER A 255 2.50 28.56 -38.58
N ARG A 256 1.57 27.61 -38.42
CA ARG A 256 1.31 26.52 -39.39
C ARG A 256 0.29 25.54 -38.77
N PRO A 257 -0.80 25.17 -39.46
CA PRO A 257 -1.54 23.94 -39.15
C PRO A 257 -0.61 22.73 -38.96
N VAL A 258 0.55 22.71 -39.60
CA VAL A 258 1.63 21.71 -39.43
C VAL A 258 2.10 21.55 -37.98
N ALA A 259 2.28 22.62 -37.20
CA ALA A 259 2.73 22.48 -35.81
C ALA A 259 1.65 21.84 -34.93
N ARG A 260 0.38 22.19 -35.15
CA ARG A 260 -0.77 21.58 -34.46
C ARG A 260 -0.94 20.12 -34.86
N VAL A 261 -0.84 19.82 -36.16
CA VAL A 261 -0.88 18.45 -36.68
C VAL A 261 0.28 17.66 -36.10
N ALA A 262 1.51 18.19 -36.09
CA ALA A 262 2.68 17.51 -35.52
C ALA A 262 2.48 17.20 -34.02
N VAL A 263 2.01 18.16 -33.22
CA VAL A 263 1.72 17.94 -31.79
C VAL A 263 0.63 16.89 -31.61
N LEU A 264 -0.49 16.98 -32.35
CA LEU A 264 -1.57 16.00 -32.30
C LEU A 264 -1.06 14.61 -32.72
N THR A 265 -0.26 14.52 -33.77
CA THR A 265 0.36 13.28 -34.23
C THR A 265 1.27 12.69 -33.16
N ILE A 266 2.11 13.50 -32.49
CA ILE A 266 2.97 13.02 -31.40
C ILE A 266 2.14 12.51 -30.22
N VAL A 267 1.11 13.25 -29.81
CA VAL A 267 0.24 12.83 -28.70
C VAL A 267 -0.53 11.55 -29.06
N ILE A 268 -1.14 11.50 -30.24
CA ILE A 268 -1.86 10.32 -30.73
C ILE A 268 -0.90 9.14 -30.83
N LEU A 269 0.27 9.30 -31.45
CA LEU A 269 1.27 8.24 -31.59
C LEU A 269 1.76 7.75 -30.21
N GLY A 270 2.05 8.66 -29.28
CA GLY A 270 2.47 8.30 -27.93
C GLY A 270 1.40 7.52 -27.17
N VAL A 271 0.14 7.97 -27.25
CA VAL A 271 -1.00 7.26 -26.64
C VAL A 271 -1.24 5.92 -27.33
N SER A 272 -1.22 5.86 -28.66
CA SER A 272 -1.40 4.63 -29.44
C SER A 272 -0.31 3.60 -29.14
N LEU A 273 0.96 4.01 -29.07
CA LEU A 273 2.06 3.13 -28.66
C LEU A 273 1.87 2.62 -27.23
N GLY A 274 1.44 3.49 -26.31
CA GLY A 274 1.04 3.08 -24.97
C GLY A 274 -0.09 2.04 -24.99
N SER A 275 -1.16 2.31 -25.74
CA SER A 275 -2.30 1.41 -25.88
C SER A 275 -1.89 0.05 -26.44
N LEU A 276 -0.95 0.00 -27.38
CA LEU A 276 -0.41 -1.26 -27.91
C LEU A 276 0.31 -2.06 -26.83
N GLY A 277 1.14 -1.40 -26.01
CA GLY A 277 1.77 -2.06 -24.85
C GLY A 277 0.74 -2.57 -23.84
N PHE A 278 -0.29 -1.78 -23.55
CA PHE A 278 -1.41 -2.20 -22.71
C PHE A 278 -2.14 -3.43 -23.30
N LEU A 279 -2.44 -3.42 -24.60
CA LEU A 279 -3.14 -4.52 -25.28
C LEU A 279 -2.28 -5.78 -25.29
N ALA A 280 -0.97 -5.67 -25.53
CA ALA A 280 -0.03 -6.79 -25.47
C ALA A 280 -0.03 -7.43 -24.07
N ASP A 281 0.05 -6.62 -23.01
CA ASP A 281 0.00 -7.10 -21.62
C ASP A 281 -1.38 -7.71 -21.25
N SER A 282 -2.44 -7.31 -21.95
CA SER A 282 -3.81 -7.82 -21.75
C SER A 282 -4.02 -9.22 -22.32
N VAL A 283 -3.23 -9.67 -23.30
CA VAL A 283 -3.52 -10.88 -24.10
C VAL A 283 -3.65 -12.13 -23.25
N SER A 284 -2.77 -12.30 -22.26
CA SER A 284 -2.82 -13.44 -21.34
C SER A 284 -3.92 -13.33 -20.29
N GLY A 285 -4.51 -12.15 -20.12
CA GLY A 285 -5.44 -11.82 -19.02
C GLY A 285 -4.79 -11.77 -17.62
N ARG A 286 -3.51 -12.14 -17.50
CA ARG A 286 -2.79 -12.26 -16.23
C ARG A 286 -2.02 -11.00 -15.86
N TRP A 287 -1.82 -10.07 -16.80
CA TRP A 287 -1.11 -8.81 -16.56
C TRP A 287 0.29 -8.99 -15.95
N GLY A 288 0.98 -10.08 -16.34
CA GLY A 288 2.28 -10.44 -15.79
C GLY A 288 2.26 -11.16 -14.43
N ALA A 289 1.08 -11.45 -13.88
CA ALA A 289 0.96 -12.31 -12.69
C ALA A 289 1.42 -13.76 -13.02
N PRO A 290 2.22 -14.39 -12.15
CA PRO A 290 2.68 -15.76 -12.34
C PRO A 290 1.54 -16.79 -12.50
N ASP A 291 1.82 -17.88 -13.22
CA ASP A 291 0.85 -18.98 -13.42
C ASP A 291 0.71 -19.89 -12.21
N LYS A 292 1.73 -19.93 -11.36
CA LYS A 292 1.82 -20.75 -10.16
C LYS A 292 2.29 -19.88 -9.00
N SER A 293 1.92 -20.27 -7.79
CA SER A 293 2.31 -19.59 -6.55
C SER A 293 2.92 -20.58 -5.55
N TRP A 294 3.58 -20.06 -4.52
CA TRP A 294 4.00 -20.90 -3.39
C TRP A 294 2.83 -21.57 -2.68
N ALA A 295 1.62 -20.99 -2.75
CA ALA A 295 0.41 -21.62 -2.23
C ALA A 295 0.07 -22.91 -2.98
N ASP A 296 0.32 -22.97 -4.28
CA ASP A 296 0.11 -24.17 -5.10
C ASP A 296 1.21 -25.21 -4.83
N THR A 297 2.48 -24.78 -4.81
CA THR A 297 3.62 -25.69 -4.55
C THR A 297 3.58 -26.32 -3.15
N LEU A 298 3.06 -25.58 -2.17
CA LEU A 298 2.96 -26.03 -0.77
C LEU A 298 1.52 -26.38 -0.37
N ALA A 299 0.66 -26.74 -1.33
CA ALA A 299 -0.74 -27.09 -1.07
C ALA A 299 -0.89 -28.23 -0.05
N PHE A 300 0.05 -29.18 0.00
CA PHE A 300 0.07 -30.27 0.98
C PHE A 300 0.01 -29.77 2.44
N THR A 301 0.53 -28.58 2.72
CA THR A 301 0.50 -27.97 4.06
C THR A 301 -0.92 -27.59 4.51
N LYS A 302 -1.87 -27.53 3.57
CA LYS A 302 -3.30 -27.31 3.81
C LYS A 302 -4.12 -28.57 3.58
N ASP A 303 -3.76 -29.38 2.58
CA ASP A 303 -4.50 -30.60 2.22
C ASP A 303 -4.23 -31.76 3.18
N SER A 304 -3.04 -31.79 3.78
CA SER A 304 -2.61 -32.79 4.77
C SER A 304 -1.75 -32.12 5.83
N PRO A 305 -2.33 -31.20 6.62
CA PRO A 305 -1.59 -30.43 7.60
C PRO A 305 -1.05 -31.36 8.70
N PRO A 306 0.14 -31.06 9.27
CA PRO A 306 0.59 -31.73 10.48
C PRO A 306 -0.40 -31.48 11.62
N SER A 307 -0.40 -32.38 12.61
CA SER A 307 -1.32 -32.26 13.75
C SER A 307 -0.91 -31.11 14.66
N GLY A 308 -1.70 -30.04 14.67
CA GLY A 308 -1.43 -28.83 15.45
C GLY A 308 -0.93 -27.65 14.61
N GLN A 309 -0.81 -26.50 15.27
CA GLN A 309 -0.35 -25.28 14.61
C GLN A 309 1.15 -25.35 14.30
N PHE A 310 1.54 -24.89 13.12
CA PHE A 310 2.94 -24.88 12.67
C PHE A 310 3.27 -23.59 11.93
N ARG A 311 4.57 -23.33 11.76
CA ARG A 311 5.10 -22.22 10.99
C ARG A 311 6.03 -22.69 9.88
N ILE A 312 6.07 -21.94 8.80
CA ILE A 312 7.08 -22.05 7.75
C ILE A 312 8.02 -20.85 7.91
N LEU A 313 9.29 -21.13 8.15
CA LEU A 313 10.36 -20.13 8.13
C LEU A 313 10.84 -20.00 6.69
N TRP A 314 10.69 -18.81 6.12
CA TRP A 314 11.26 -18.45 4.83
C TRP A 314 12.56 -17.71 5.08
N VAL A 315 13.68 -18.19 4.56
CA VAL A 315 15.00 -17.60 4.77
C VAL A 315 15.74 -17.54 3.43
N GLY A 316 16.50 -16.50 3.14
CA GLY A 316 17.21 -16.38 1.86
C GLY A 316 17.55 -14.95 1.49
N ASP A 317 17.64 -14.68 0.18
CA ASP A 317 17.79 -13.31 -0.32
C ASP A 317 16.50 -12.51 -0.04
N PRO A 318 16.59 -11.37 0.69
CA PRO A 318 15.44 -10.51 0.98
C PRO A 318 14.57 -10.15 -0.23
N GLU A 319 15.14 -10.03 -1.42
CA GLU A 319 14.43 -9.60 -2.64
C GLU A 319 13.47 -10.66 -3.22
N VAL A 320 13.59 -11.94 -2.80
CA VAL A 320 12.76 -13.05 -3.31
C VAL A 320 11.87 -13.72 -2.26
N LEU A 321 11.88 -13.23 -1.03
CA LEU A 321 11.03 -13.76 0.03
C LEU A 321 9.55 -13.39 -0.21
N PRO A 322 8.60 -14.28 0.15
CA PRO A 322 7.18 -14.08 -0.16
C PRO A 322 6.50 -12.95 0.63
N PHE A 323 7.09 -12.55 1.76
CA PHE A 323 6.63 -11.46 2.60
C PHE A 323 7.81 -10.61 3.06
N GLU A 324 7.50 -9.45 3.62
CA GLU A 324 8.50 -8.50 4.09
C GLU A 324 9.45 -9.14 5.13
N PRO A 325 10.77 -9.15 4.89
CA PRO A 325 11.70 -9.89 5.73
C PRO A 325 12.23 -9.08 6.92
N PHE A 326 12.55 -9.78 7.99
CA PHE A 326 13.53 -9.34 8.99
C PHE A 326 14.92 -9.46 8.36
N LEU A 327 15.73 -8.42 8.46
CA LEU A 327 17.06 -8.37 7.86
C LEU A 327 18.11 -8.73 8.91
N SER A 328 19.03 -9.63 8.56
CA SER A 328 20.23 -9.92 9.36
C SER A 328 21.45 -9.33 8.65
N GLY A 329 21.72 -8.05 8.88
CA GLY A 329 22.77 -7.32 8.17
C GLY A 329 22.53 -7.29 6.66
N ASP A 330 23.60 -7.47 5.88
CA ASP A 330 23.58 -7.58 4.41
C ASP A 330 23.57 -9.05 3.93
N ASP A 331 23.52 -10.03 4.85
CA ASP A 331 23.77 -11.44 4.53
C ASP A 331 22.51 -12.16 4.03
N PHE A 332 21.44 -12.14 4.83
CA PHE A 332 20.17 -12.79 4.50
C PHE A 332 18.97 -12.09 5.15
N GLY A 333 17.81 -12.33 4.58
CA GLY A 333 16.52 -11.99 5.17
C GLY A 333 15.78 -13.25 5.62
N TRP A 334 14.82 -13.08 6.52
CA TRP A 334 13.89 -14.14 6.86
C TRP A 334 12.50 -13.61 7.22
N THR A 335 11.47 -14.42 7.00
CA THR A 335 10.09 -14.13 7.39
C THR A 335 9.38 -15.43 7.77
N MET A 336 8.22 -15.33 8.40
CA MET A 336 7.47 -16.51 8.84
C MET A 336 6.02 -16.44 8.42
N THR A 337 5.49 -17.58 8.01
CA THR A 337 4.08 -17.76 7.74
C THR A 337 3.49 -18.81 8.67
N ARG A 338 2.23 -18.63 9.05
CA ARG A 338 1.51 -19.53 9.96
C ARG A 338 0.61 -20.47 9.17
N ASN A 339 0.66 -21.76 9.50
CA ASN A 339 -0.19 -22.83 8.97
C ASN A 339 -0.24 -22.87 7.43
N GLY A 340 0.94 -22.84 6.82
CA GLY A 340 1.10 -22.87 5.36
C GLY A 340 1.85 -21.64 4.82
N PRO A 341 1.80 -21.41 3.49
CA PRO A 341 2.63 -20.43 2.80
C PRO A 341 2.20 -18.95 2.96
N GLY A 342 1.26 -18.68 3.86
CA GLY A 342 0.74 -17.33 4.12
C GLY A 342 -0.49 -16.98 3.30
N ASP A 343 -1.17 -15.91 3.73
CA ASP A 343 -2.33 -15.34 3.07
C ASP A 343 -2.40 -13.82 3.33
N PHE A 344 -3.46 -13.18 2.84
CA PHE A 344 -3.65 -11.74 2.96
C PHE A 344 -3.60 -11.19 4.39
N ARG A 345 -3.93 -12.00 5.41
CA ARG A 345 -3.90 -11.58 6.82
C ARG A 345 -2.47 -11.30 7.31
N GLN A 346 -1.47 -11.79 6.59
CA GLN A 346 -0.04 -11.61 6.89
C GLN A 346 0.62 -10.57 5.98
N TYR A 347 -0.16 -9.84 5.16
CA TYR A 347 0.36 -8.84 4.21
C TYR A 347 1.15 -7.73 4.91
N LEU A 348 0.64 -7.19 6.02
CA LEU A 348 1.42 -6.32 6.90
C LEU A 348 2.12 -7.18 7.94
N ARG A 349 3.45 -7.15 7.93
CA ARG A 349 4.26 -7.89 8.89
C ARG A 349 4.01 -7.39 10.30
N ALA A 350 3.96 -8.30 11.27
CA ALA A 350 3.97 -7.91 12.68
C ALA A 350 5.31 -7.23 13.07
N PRO A 351 5.31 -6.40 14.12
CA PRO A 351 6.53 -5.87 14.71
C PRO A 351 7.50 -6.96 15.15
N GLU A 352 8.81 -6.69 15.06
CA GLU A 352 9.82 -7.55 15.68
C GLU A 352 9.62 -7.67 17.20
N THR A 353 9.65 -8.92 17.68
CA THR A 353 9.56 -9.30 19.10
C THR A 353 10.86 -9.94 19.59
N PRO A 354 11.08 -10.07 20.92
CA PRO A 354 12.25 -10.79 21.44
C PRO A 354 12.40 -12.22 20.91
N THR A 355 11.30 -12.92 20.68
CA THR A 355 11.27 -14.28 20.10
C THR A 355 11.86 -14.32 18.69
N ASP A 356 11.64 -13.29 17.88
CA ASP A 356 12.20 -13.18 16.52
C ASP A 356 13.74 -13.08 16.53
N ARG A 357 14.30 -12.51 17.61
CA ARG A 357 15.76 -12.48 17.80
C ARG A 357 16.34 -13.86 18.09
N VAL A 358 15.58 -14.75 18.74
CA VAL A 358 16.00 -16.15 18.95
C VAL A 358 16.19 -16.85 17.62
N VAL A 359 15.25 -16.66 16.69
CA VAL A 359 15.29 -17.22 15.34
C VAL A 359 16.49 -16.70 14.57
N THR A 360 16.70 -15.38 14.59
CA THR A 360 17.85 -14.76 13.92
C THR A 360 19.18 -15.32 14.45
N ARG A 361 19.32 -15.45 15.77
CA ARG A 361 20.51 -16.04 16.39
C ARG A 361 20.67 -17.52 16.07
N ALA A 362 19.59 -18.29 15.99
CA ALA A 362 19.63 -19.70 15.62
C ALA A 362 20.15 -19.89 14.19
N ILE A 363 19.65 -19.09 13.23
CA ILE A 363 20.13 -19.12 11.84
C ILE A 363 21.62 -18.72 11.79
N ASN A 364 22.02 -17.66 12.51
CA ASN A 364 23.42 -17.22 12.56
C ASN A 364 24.35 -18.28 13.17
N ALA A 365 23.89 -19.02 14.19
CA ALA A 365 24.64 -20.13 14.77
C ALA A 365 24.85 -21.26 13.74
N ALA A 366 23.83 -21.56 12.92
CA ALA A 366 23.97 -22.55 11.85
C ALA A 366 24.91 -22.07 10.74
N VAL A 367 24.80 -20.81 10.30
CA VAL A 367 25.69 -20.21 9.29
C VAL A 367 27.14 -20.19 9.77
N SER A 368 27.36 -19.91 11.06
CA SER A 368 28.70 -19.91 11.67
C SER A 368 29.23 -21.32 11.99
N SER A 369 28.48 -22.37 11.68
CA SER A 369 28.79 -23.77 12.00
C SER A 369 28.93 -24.06 13.52
N ASP A 370 28.30 -23.23 14.36
CA ASP A 370 28.27 -23.40 15.82
C ASP A 370 27.23 -24.46 16.27
N THR A 371 26.38 -24.92 15.35
CA THR A 371 25.38 -25.96 15.60
C THR A 371 25.18 -26.86 14.39
N ALA A 372 24.96 -28.15 14.66
CA ALA A 372 24.45 -29.14 13.71
C ALA A 372 23.01 -29.57 14.04
N ARG A 373 22.35 -28.84 14.95
CA ARG A 373 20.98 -29.08 15.44
C ARG A 373 20.12 -27.81 15.38
N LEU A 374 20.04 -27.20 14.21
CA LEU A 374 19.22 -26.00 14.00
C LEU A 374 17.72 -26.30 14.21
N GLY A 375 17.25 -27.49 13.85
CA GLY A 375 15.86 -27.91 14.05
C GLY A 375 15.42 -27.79 15.51
N HIS A 376 16.23 -28.27 16.46
CA HIS A 376 15.99 -28.09 17.90
C HIS A 376 15.93 -26.61 18.31
N LEU A 377 16.81 -25.76 17.77
CA LEU A 377 16.80 -24.33 18.07
C LEU A 377 15.54 -23.62 17.57
N LEU A 378 14.99 -24.07 16.45
CA LEU A 378 13.80 -23.51 15.82
C LEU A 378 12.50 -24.12 16.34
N ALA A 379 12.55 -25.30 16.96
CA ALA A 379 11.38 -26.04 17.43
C ALA A 379 10.50 -25.26 18.42
N PRO A 380 11.04 -24.55 19.45
CA PRO A 380 10.22 -23.72 20.34
C PRO A 380 9.47 -22.61 19.62
N SER A 381 9.92 -22.18 18.45
CA SER A 381 9.22 -21.22 17.58
C SER A 381 8.14 -21.87 16.71
N GLY A 382 7.81 -23.15 16.93
CA GLY A 382 6.77 -23.88 16.19
C GLY A 382 7.08 -24.04 14.69
N ILE A 383 8.34 -23.92 14.29
CA ILE A 383 8.77 -24.01 12.88
C ILE A 383 8.85 -25.47 12.47
N ARG A 384 7.91 -25.91 11.62
CA ARG A 384 7.94 -27.26 11.03
C ARG A 384 8.72 -27.29 9.73
N TYR A 385 8.66 -26.22 8.95
CA TYR A 385 9.30 -26.19 7.63
C TYR A 385 10.26 -25.00 7.52
N VAL A 386 11.43 -25.24 6.92
CA VAL A 386 12.39 -24.19 6.55
C VAL A 386 12.48 -24.14 5.04
N ALA A 387 12.09 -23.01 4.47
CA ALA A 387 11.96 -22.75 3.05
C ALA A 387 13.04 -21.75 2.61
N LEU A 388 13.85 -22.15 1.63
CA LEU A 388 14.89 -21.34 1.01
C LEU A 388 14.53 -21.12 -0.47
N PRO A 389 13.74 -20.07 -0.79
CA PRO A 389 13.42 -19.73 -2.16
C PRO A 389 14.63 -19.10 -2.85
N SER A 390 14.78 -19.41 -4.14
CA SER A 390 15.79 -18.83 -5.04
C SER A 390 15.18 -17.93 -6.11
N ILE A 391 13.85 -17.92 -6.22
CA ILE A 391 13.06 -17.11 -7.14
C ILE A 391 11.89 -16.47 -6.39
N ASN A 392 11.45 -15.29 -6.81
CA ASN A 392 10.30 -14.61 -6.23
C ASN A 392 8.98 -15.23 -6.75
N GLY A 393 8.68 -16.43 -6.26
CA GLY A 393 7.55 -17.25 -6.72
C GLY A 393 7.90 -18.12 -7.94
N PRO A 394 7.15 -19.22 -8.18
CA PRO A 394 7.33 -20.07 -9.35
C PRO A 394 7.25 -19.28 -10.67
N GLY A 395 8.31 -19.34 -11.49
CA GLY A 395 8.41 -18.57 -12.74
C GLY A 395 8.77 -17.09 -12.56
N GLY A 396 9.04 -16.64 -11.33
CA GLY A 396 9.50 -15.30 -11.01
C GLY A 396 10.99 -15.07 -11.25
N THR A 397 11.47 -13.90 -10.84
CA THR A 397 12.88 -13.49 -10.96
C THR A 397 13.75 -14.18 -9.93
N ALA A 398 14.95 -14.58 -10.32
CA ALA A 398 15.94 -15.17 -9.41
C ALA A 398 16.56 -14.13 -8.48
N GLY A 399 16.81 -14.54 -7.24
CA GLY A 399 17.52 -13.76 -6.23
C GLY A 399 19.03 -14.01 -6.27
N LYS A 400 19.74 -13.31 -5.40
CA LYS A 400 21.17 -13.50 -5.16
C LYS A 400 21.40 -14.91 -4.59
N PRO A 401 22.40 -15.65 -5.11
CA PRO A 401 22.76 -16.95 -4.55
C PRO A 401 23.16 -16.84 -3.07
N GLN A 402 22.70 -17.79 -2.25
CA GLN A 402 22.94 -17.83 -0.80
C GLN A 402 23.74 -19.09 -0.41
N PRO A 403 25.02 -19.23 -0.84
CA PRO A 403 25.77 -20.48 -0.69
C PRO A 403 26.06 -20.84 0.77
N ALA A 404 26.41 -19.85 1.61
CA ALA A 404 26.68 -20.07 3.03
C ALA A 404 25.45 -20.61 3.77
N LEU A 405 24.29 -19.99 3.54
CA LEU A 405 23.02 -20.43 4.11
C LEU A 405 22.59 -21.81 3.57
N THR A 406 22.77 -22.05 2.27
CA THR A 406 22.47 -23.35 1.65
C THR A 406 23.31 -24.46 2.27
N ALA A 407 24.62 -24.24 2.44
CA ALA A 407 25.53 -25.19 3.08
C ALA A 407 25.19 -25.38 4.56
N ALA A 408 24.90 -24.30 5.28
CA ALA A 408 24.52 -24.33 6.68
C ALA A 408 23.28 -25.19 6.94
N LEU A 409 22.22 -25.02 6.14
CA LEU A 409 21.00 -25.82 6.25
C LEU A 409 21.23 -27.29 5.87
N ALA A 410 22.07 -27.56 4.88
CA ALA A 410 22.40 -28.92 4.46
C ALA A 410 23.22 -29.71 5.51
N ASN A 411 23.95 -29.02 6.39
CA ASN A 411 24.78 -29.64 7.44
C ASN A 411 24.02 -29.97 8.73
N GLN A 412 22.71 -29.73 8.78
CA GLN A 412 21.91 -29.96 9.99
C GLN A 412 21.46 -31.42 10.07
N LEU A 413 21.61 -32.03 11.24
CA LEU A 413 21.27 -33.43 11.50
C LEU A 413 19.77 -33.64 11.75
N ASP A 414 19.04 -32.57 12.07
CA ASP A 414 17.63 -32.56 12.46
C ASP A 414 16.72 -31.88 11.41
N LEU A 415 17.25 -31.64 10.20
CA LEU A 415 16.49 -31.12 9.06
C LEU A 415 16.47 -32.14 7.91
N ALA A 416 15.29 -32.64 7.56
CA ALA A 416 15.10 -33.54 6.43
C ALA A 416 14.71 -32.76 5.17
N ARG A 417 15.51 -32.86 4.10
CA ARG A 417 15.18 -32.18 2.84
C ARG A 417 13.99 -32.86 2.15
N LEU A 418 12.95 -32.09 1.86
CA LEU A 418 11.79 -32.51 1.07
C LEU A 418 12.01 -32.27 -0.43
N ARG A 419 11.34 -33.07 -1.25
CA ARG A 419 11.34 -32.90 -2.71
C ARG A 419 10.30 -31.84 -3.10
N THR A 420 10.77 -30.74 -3.68
CA THR A 420 9.94 -29.61 -4.15
C THR A 420 10.24 -29.29 -5.61
N GLU A 421 9.39 -28.45 -6.23
CA GLU A 421 9.63 -27.92 -7.57
C GLU A 421 10.90 -27.05 -7.62
N ASN A 422 11.46 -26.86 -8.82
CA ASN A 422 12.61 -26.00 -9.04
C ASN A 422 12.34 -24.58 -8.52
N GLY A 423 13.33 -23.99 -7.85
CA GLY A 423 13.23 -22.65 -7.30
C GLY A 423 13.03 -22.58 -5.79
N LEU A 424 12.74 -23.71 -5.12
CA LEU A 424 12.57 -23.80 -3.67
C LEU A 424 13.35 -24.99 -3.11
N ILE A 425 14.16 -24.76 -2.08
CA ILE A 425 14.68 -25.81 -1.21
C ILE A 425 13.83 -25.83 0.06
N LEU A 426 13.25 -26.97 0.40
CA LEU A 426 12.39 -27.12 1.57
C LEU A 426 12.97 -28.19 2.50
N TYR A 427 13.05 -27.86 3.78
CA TYR A 427 13.41 -28.79 4.84
C TYR A 427 12.23 -28.97 5.80
N GLU A 428 12.04 -30.19 6.25
CA GLU A 428 11.18 -30.57 7.36
C GLU A 428 12.03 -30.65 8.64
N ASN A 429 11.63 -29.90 9.66
CA ASN A 429 12.22 -29.93 10.98
C ASN A 429 11.76 -31.18 11.72
N GLN A 430 12.69 -32.10 11.99
CA GLN A 430 12.40 -33.36 12.66
C GLN A 430 12.16 -33.19 14.16
N SER A 431 12.72 -32.14 14.76
CA SER A 431 12.54 -31.80 16.18
C SER A 431 11.32 -30.92 16.46
N TRP A 432 10.49 -30.65 15.44
CA TRP A 432 9.32 -29.79 15.58
C TRP A 432 8.27 -30.36 16.52
N PHE A 433 7.64 -29.46 17.29
CA PHE A 433 6.40 -29.70 18.01
C PHE A 433 5.41 -28.53 17.79
N PRO A 434 4.10 -28.74 18.00
CA PRO A 434 3.08 -27.73 17.70
C PRO A 434 3.26 -26.41 18.45
N ALA A 435 2.92 -25.29 17.79
CA ALA A 435 3.03 -23.95 18.35
C ALA A 435 2.14 -23.72 19.58
N ALA A 436 1.06 -24.50 19.71
CA ALA A 436 0.28 -24.63 20.94
C ALA A 436 0.25 -26.12 21.29
N ALA A 437 0.86 -26.48 22.42
CA ALA A 437 1.10 -27.88 22.77
C ALA A 437 0.95 -28.14 24.27
N ILE A 438 0.74 -29.41 24.61
CA ILE A 438 0.86 -29.97 25.95
C ILE A 438 2.02 -30.96 25.95
N ILE A 439 3.00 -30.76 26.82
CA ILE A 439 4.08 -31.71 27.09
C ILE A 439 3.64 -32.54 28.29
N PRO A 440 3.44 -33.87 28.17
CA PRO A 440 2.98 -34.70 29.28
C PRO A 440 3.91 -34.61 30.50
N GLU A 441 3.37 -34.81 31.70
CA GLU A 441 4.07 -34.66 32.98
C GLU A 441 5.41 -35.41 33.05
N ALA A 442 5.49 -36.60 32.45
CA ALA A 442 6.72 -37.40 32.38
C ALA A 442 7.88 -36.69 31.66
N TYR A 443 7.59 -35.70 30.82
CA TYR A 443 8.54 -34.94 30.01
C TYR A 443 8.51 -33.44 30.33
N SER A 444 7.77 -33.00 31.35
CA SER A 444 7.68 -31.57 31.70
C SER A 444 9.03 -30.93 32.02
N SER A 445 10.01 -31.70 32.53
CA SER A 445 11.37 -31.22 32.80
C SER A 445 12.15 -30.84 31.54
N GLU A 446 11.72 -31.33 30.38
CA GLU A 446 12.31 -31.01 29.07
C GLU A 446 11.91 -29.60 28.61
N VAL A 447 10.90 -28.98 29.22
CA VAL A 447 10.56 -27.57 29.01
C VAL A 447 11.29 -26.74 30.07
N PRO A 448 12.38 -26.06 29.71
CA PRO A 448 13.14 -25.25 30.64
C PRO A 448 12.34 -23.99 30.99
N LEU A 449 11.87 -23.91 32.23
CA LEU A 449 11.18 -22.76 32.78
C LEU A 449 12.20 -21.78 33.37
N ASP A 450 12.07 -20.49 33.05
CA ASP A 450 12.96 -19.39 33.49
C ASP A 450 14.47 -19.60 33.17
N ALA A 451 14.78 -20.26 32.06
CA ALA A 451 16.16 -20.45 31.64
C ALA A 451 16.90 -19.12 31.36
N LYS A 452 18.20 -19.07 31.69
CA LYS A 452 19.06 -17.91 31.38
C LYS A 452 19.61 -17.93 29.95
N ALA A 453 19.55 -19.08 29.27
CA ALA A 453 20.20 -19.31 27.97
C ALA A 453 19.25 -20.05 26.99
N PRO A 454 18.33 -19.35 26.29
CA PRO A 454 17.26 -19.95 25.48
C PRO A 454 17.76 -20.99 24.47
N LEU A 455 18.76 -20.62 23.66
CA LEU A 455 19.28 -21.49 22.60
C LEU A 455 19.94 -22.73 23.17
N ARG A 456 20.75 -22.59 24.23
CA ARG A 456 21.43 -23.73 24.85
C ARG A 456 20.42 -24.70 25.46
N SER A 457 19.38 -24.17 26.10
CA SER A 457 18.31 -25.00 26.67
C SER A 457 17.47 -25.69 25.60
N ALA A 458 17.24 -25.05 24.44
CA ALA A 458 16.53 -25.67 23.32
C ALA A 458 17.29 -26.83 22.65
N VAL A 459 18.63 -26.76 22.55
CA VAL A 459 19.43 -27.89 22.03
C VAL A 459 19.35 -29.11 22.94
N GLY A 460 19.26 -28.88 24.26
CA GLY A 460 19.25 -29.96 25.26
C GLY A 460 17.88 -30.55 25.56
N SER A 461 16.80 -29.91 25.11
CA SER A 461 15.43 -30.37 25.36
C SER A 461 14.96 -31.38 24.31
N ASP A 462 14.37 -32.47 24.76
CA ASP A 462 13.64 -33.43 23.93
C ASP A 462 12.14 -33.36 24.22
N VAL A 463 11.38 -32.80 23.27
CA VAL A 463 9.93 -32.57 23.41
C VAL A 463 9.15 -33.27 22.30
N GLU A 464 9.67 -34.37 21.76
CA GLU A 464 9.01 -35.19 20.73
C GLU A 464 7.62 -35.70 21.17
N GLN A 465 7.38 -35.85 22.47
CA GLN A 465 6.12 -36.34 23.03
C GLN A 465 5.08 -35.22 23.24
N ALA A 466 5.39 -33.99 22.80
CA ALA A 466 4.45 -32.89 22.80
C ALA A 466 3.23 -33.20 21.93
N GLN A 467 2.04 -32.98 22.47
CA GLN A 467 0.78 -33.17 21.76
C GLN A 467 0.16 -31.81 21.43
N PRO A 468 -0.53 -31.67 20.29
CA PRO A 468 -1.21 -30.42 19.96
C PRO A 468 -2.27 -30.09 21.00
N LEU A 469 -2.34 -28.82 21.39
CA LEU A 469 -3.38 -28.33 22.27
C LEU A 469 -4.66 -28.10 21.46
N ASP A 470 -5.77 -28.66 21.94
CA ASP A 470 -7.12 -28.47 21.40
C ASP A 470 -8.01 -28.03 22.56
N ASP A 471 -8.55 -26.81 22.46
CA ASP A 471 -9.32 -26.15 23.54
C ASP A 471 -10.54 -26.97 23.97
N GLU A 472 -11.08 -27.81 23.08
CA GLU A 472 -12.29 -28.61 23.34
C GLU A 472 -11.97 -30.00 23.92
N ARG A 473 -10.72 -30.47 23.82
CA ARG A 473 -10.35 -31.84 24.20
C ARG A 473 -9.59 -31.86 25.53
N PRO A 474 -9.93 -32.79 26.45
CA PRO A 474 -9.16 -32.98 27.66
C PRO A 474 -7.72 -33.44 27.36
N VAL A 475 -6.75 -32.65 27.79
CA VAL A 475 -5.32 -32.94 27.66
C VAL A 475 -4.74 -33.53 28.96
N PRO A 476 -3.69 -34.36 28.90
CA PRO A 476 -3.06 -34.92 30.11
C PRO A 476 -2.46 -33.85 31.04
N ALA A 477 -2.13 -34.24 32.27
CA ALA A 477 -1.30 -33.42 33.15
C ALA A 477 0.09 -33.21 32.52
N GLY A 478 0.70 -32.05 32.76
CA GLY A 478 1.96 -31.67 32.11
C GLY A 478 2.18 -30.17 31.99
N THR A 479 3.01 -29.76 31.04
CA THR A 479 3.32 -28.35 30.77
C THR A 479 2.62 -27.89 29.49
N VAL A 480 1.71 -26.93 29.61
CA VAL A 480 1.08 -26.28 28.46
C VAL A 480 2.03 -25.23 27.92
N PHE A 481 2.29 -25.25 26.61
CA PHE A 481 3.23 -24.37 25.93
C PHE A 481 2.53 -23.59 24.82
N LEU A 482 2.85 -22.31 24.72
CA LEU A 482 2.45 -21.44 23.62
C LEU A 482 3.66 -20.70 23.05
N SER A 483 3.91 -20.96 21.77
CA SER A 483 4.97 -20.42 20.93
C SER A 483 4.69 -18.97 20.48
N GLU A 484 4.18 -18.14 21.35
CA GLU A 484 4.11 -16.68 21.14
C GLU A 484 5.13 -16.01 22.07
N ALA A 485 5.53 -14.78 21.73
CA ALA A 485 6.38 -13.99 22.62
C ALA A 485 5.77 -13.90 24.01
N PHE A 486 6.60 -14.06 25.04
CA PHE A 486 6.14 -14.03 26.42
C PHE A 486 5.43 -12.71 26.73
N ASP A 487 4.17 -12.80 27.16
CA ASP A 487 3.38 -11.66 27.62
C ASP A 487 2.53 -12.07 28.81
N SER A 488 2.74 -11.40 29.94
CA SER A 488 1.97 -11.54 31.19
C SER A 488 0.43 -11.41 31.03
N GLN A 489 -0.04 -10.89 29.90
CA GLN A 489 -1.46 -10.79 29.57
C GLN A 489 -2.05 -12.09 29.00
N TRP A 490 -1.23 -13.06 28.61
CA TRP A 490 -1.69 -14.41 28.30
C TRP A 490 -2.09 -15.15 29.57
N GLN A 491 -3.21 -15.88 29.48
CA GLN A 491 -3.73 -16.69 30.57
C GLN A 491 -4.20 -18.03 30.02
N ALA A 492 -3.83 -19.11 30.71
CA ALA A 492 -4.42 -20.41 30.51
C ALA A 492 -5.39 -20.72 31.66
N GLN A 493 -6.60 -21.14 31.32
CA GLN A 493 -7.61 -21.55 32.28
C GLN A 493 -7.96 -23.01 32.09
N ALA A 494 -8.22 -23.71 33.19
CA ALA A 494 -8.59 -25.11 33.16
C ALA A 494 -9.51 -25.43 34.33
N ASN A 495 -10.73 -25.93 34.05
CA ASN A 495 -11.82 -26.05 35.02
C ASN A 495 -12.18 -24.72 35.73
N GLY A 496 -11.99 -23.57 35.08
CA GLY A 496 -12.25 -22.24 35.66
C GLY A 496 -11.14 -21.71 36.58
N GLU A 497 -10.08 -22.48 36.83
CA GLU A 497 -8.90 -22.02 37.55
C GLU A 497 -7.84 -21.50 36.57
N THR A 498 -7.19 -20.38 36.92
CA THR A 498 -6.07 -19.84 36.14
C THR A 498 -4.80 -20.58 36.52
N LEU A 499 -4.03 -21.03 35.53
CA LEU A 499 -2.76 -21.72 35.73
C LEU A 499 -1.62 -20.73 36.00
N ASP A 500 -0.60 -21.19 36.72
CA ASP A 500 0.62 -20.42 36.97
C ASP A 500 1.37 -20.20 35.66
N HIS A 501 1.65 -18.93 35.34
CA HIS A 501 2.27 -18.52 34.09
C HIS A 501 3.77 -18.31 34.28
N GLU A 502 4.57 -19.03 33.50
CA GLU A 502 6.02 -19.05 33.57
C GLU A 502 6.64 -18.81 32.18
N LYS A 503 7.91 -18.41 32.15
CA LYS A 503 8.65 -18.24 30.89
C LYS A 503 9.21 -19.57 30.43
N ALA A 504 8.59 -20.18 29.42
CA ALA A 504 9.14 -21.35 28.76
C ALA A 504 10.26 -20.95 27.79
N PHE A 505 11.38 -21.65 27.83
CA PHE A 505 12.58 -21.34 27.02
C PHE A 505 12.96 -19.84 27.08
N SER A 506 12.71 -19.18 28.22
CA SER A 506 12.96 -17.76 28.52
C SER A 506 12.20 -16.70 27.73
N GLU A 507 11.69 -17.02 26.53
CA GLU A 507 11.09 -16.07 25.59
C GLU A 507 9.63 -16.41 25.22
N PHE A 508 9.12 -17.57 25.66
CA PHE A 508 7.79 -18.08 25.31
C PHE A 508 6.91 -18.28 26.55
N ASN A 509 5.63 -18.59 26.33
CA ASN A 509 4.64 -18.75 27.39
C ASN A 509 4.51 -20.23 27.79
N GLY A 510 4.60 -20.52 29.09
CA GLY A 510 4.40 -21.85 29.66
C GLY A 510 3.47 -21.82 30.88
N TRP A 511 2.71 -22.89 31.07
CA TRP A 511 1.86 -23.08 32.26
C TRP A 511 1.94 -24.52 32.76
N VAL A 512 2.10 -24.69 34.08
CA VAL A 512 2.12 -26.02 34.68
C VAL A 512 0.69 -26.49 34.99
N LYS A 513 0.36 -27.70 34.55
CA LYS A 513 -0.96 -28.32 34.69
C LYS A 513 -0.87 -29.64 35.45
N LYS A 514 -1.65 -29.77 36.53
CA LYS A 514 -1.60 -30.92 37.45
C LYS A 514 -2.67 -32.00 37.22
N SER A 515 -3.61 -31.80 36.30
CA SER A 515 -4.75 -32.70 36.11
C SER A 515 -5.22 -32.77 34.65
N ARG A 516 -5.86 -33.89 34.27
CA ARG A 516 -6.39 -34.09 32.93
C ARG A 516 -7.71 -33.34 32.74
N THR A 517 -7.70 -32.26 31.96
CA THR A 517 -8.90 -31.48 31.60
C THR A 517 -8.63 -30.63 30.36
N SER A 518 -9.66 -29.98 29.80
CA SER A 518 -9.49 -28.99 28.75
C SER A 518 -8.80 -27.74 29.29
N VAL A 519 -7.99 -27.13 28.44
CA VAL A 519 -7.28 -25.88 28.73
C VAL A 519 -7.64 -24.88 27.66
N ALA A 520 -8.12 -23.71 28.07
CA ALA A 520 -8.41 -22.60 27.16
C ALA A 520 -7.36 -21.51 27.37
N ILE A 521 -6.71 -21.09 26.28
CA ILE A 521 -5.76 -19.97 26.28
C ILE A 521 -6.47 -18.71 25.81
N SER A 522 -6.33 -17.63 26.58
CA SER A 522 -6.92 -16.33 26.26
C SER A 522 -5.95 -15.19 26.55
N HIS A 523 -6.12 -14.07 25.84
CA HIS A 523 -5.33 -12.87 26.05
C HIS A 523 -6.20 -11.78 26.67
N LYS A 524 -5.83 -11.24 27.84
CA LYS A 524 -6.60 -10.21 28.57
C LYS A 524 -6.94 -8.98 27.71
N GLY A 525 -6.03 -8.59 26.83
CA GLY A 525 -6.24 -7.45 25.91
C GLY A 525 -7.31 -7.67 24.83
N GLN A 526 -7.90 -8.87 24.71
CA GLN A 526 -8.86 -9.18 23.64
C GLN A 526 -10.16 -8.38 23.76
N THR A 527 -10.69 -8.19 24.98
CA THR A 527 -11.89 -7.36 25.21
C THR A 527 -11.61 -5.89 24.88
N GLN A 528 -10.47 -5.37 25.31
CA GLN A 528 -10.04 -4.00 24.98
C GLN A 528 -9.90 -3.83 23.46
N ARG A 529 -9.32 -4.82 22.76
CA ARG A 529 -9.24 -4.83 21.29
C ARG A 529 -10.63 -4.74 20.65
N TYR A 530 -11.61 -5.53 21.09
CA TYR A 530 -12.96 -5.47 20.51
C TYR A 530 -13.67 -4.14 20.79
N LEU A 531 -13.49 -3.56 21.98
CA LEU A 531 -14.01 -2.22 22.30
C LEU A 531 -13.38 -1.14 21.40
N LEU A 532 -12.08 -1.23 21.15
CA LEU A 532 -11.38 -0.30 20.25
C LEU A 532 -11.87 -0.44 18.80
N ILE A 533 -12.08 -1.67 18.32
CA ILE A 533 -12.66 -1.91 16.98
C ILE A 533 -14.09 -1.33 16.89
N ALA A 534 -14.91 -1.50 17.93
CA ALA A 534 -16.25 -0.93 17.97
C ALA A 534 -16.23 0.61 17.96
N ALA A 535 -15.31 1.23 18.71
CA ALA A 535 -15.10 2.67 18.71
C ALA A 535 -14.62 3.18 17.33
N GLU A 536 -13.69 2.47 16.69
CA GLU A 536 -13.23 2.75 15.33
C GLU A 536 -14.40 2.73 14.34
N ALA A 537 -15.20 1.66 14.35
CA ALA A 537 -16.38 1.54 13.50
C ALA A 537 -17.38 2.69 13.72
N PHE A 538 -17.60 3.10 14.97
CA PHE A 538 -18.44 4.24 15.30
C PHE A 538 -17.91 5.57 14.73
N LEU A 539 -16.60 5.82 14.82
CA LEU A 539 -15.96 7.00 14.26
C LEU A 539 -16.10 7.06 12.74
N TRP A 540 -15.94 5.93 12.05
CA TRP A 540 -16.17 5.81 10.61
C TRP A 540 -17.61 6.14 10.23
N LEU A 541 -18.59 5.56 10.92
CA LEU A 541 -20.01 5.83 10.69
C LEU A 541 -20.34 7.32 10.91
N LEU A 542 -19.77 7.94 11.95
CA LEU A 542 -19.93 9.37 12.21
C LEU A 542 -19.36 10.22 11.07
N ALA A 543 -18.13 9.93 10.63
CA ALA A 543 -17.47 10.67 9.55
C ALA A 543 -18.22 10.55 8.22
N ILE A 544 -18.68 9.35 7.88
CA ILE A 544 -19.51 9.08 6.70
C ILE A 544 -20.86 9.81 6.82
N GLY A 545 -21.53 9.72 7.98
CA GLY A 545 -22.78 10.42 8.24
C GLY A 545 -22.65 11.95 8.14
N TRP A 546 -21.53 12.51 8.61
CA TRP A 546 -21.26 13.94 8.50
C TRP A 546 -20.99 14.36 7.05
N TRP A 547 -20.28 13.54 6.29
CA TRP A 547 -20.06 13.74 4.86
C TRP A 547 -21.39 13.73 4.08
N PHE A 548 -22.31 12.80 4.36
CA PHE A 548 -23.64 12.78 3.74
C PHE A 548 -24.50 14.00 4.12
N ARG A 549 -24.57 14.37 5.40
CA ARG A 549 -25.34 15.56 5.86
C ARG A 549 -24.86 16.87 5.25
N SER A 550 -23.60 16.94 4.84
CA SER A 550 -23.07 18.11 4.13
C SER A 550 -23.61 18.29 2.70
N ARG A 551 -24.43 17.35 2.20
CA ARG A 551 -25.09 17.36 0.88
C ARG A 551 -26.38 18.18 0.84
N ASP A 552 -27.16 18.22 1.93
CA ASP A 552 -28.58 18.66 1.89
C ASP A 552 -28.82 20.17 1.96
N LYS A 553 -27.83 20.99 2.32
CA LYS A 553 -28.02 22.45 2.42
C LYS A 553 -28.15 23.17 1.05
N ARG A 554 -28.03 22.47 -0.08
CA ARG A 554 -28.15 23.06 -1.43
C ARG A 554 -29.55 22.97 -2.03
N ALA A 555 -30.33 21.94 -1.71
CA ALA A 555 -31.65 21.74 -2.35
C ALA A 555 -32.70 22.75 -1.88
N HIS A 556 -32.63 23.21 -0.62
CA HIS A 556 -33.64 24.12 -0.07
C HIS A 556 -33.42 25.61 -0.40
N SER A 557 -32.26 26.02 -0.93
CA SER A 557 -32.03 27.44 -1.26
C SER A 557 -32.45 27.84 -2.68
N GLU A 558 -32.61 26.88 -3.60
CA GLU A 558 -33.05 27.17 -4.98
C GLU A 558 -34.59 27.20 -5.13
N LEU A 559 -35.34 26.58 -4.21
CA LEU A 559 -36.81 26.60 -4.20
C LEU A 559 -37.44 27.87 -3.59
N ASN A 560 -36.64 28.76 -2.98
CA ASN A 560 -37.11 29.95 -2.26
C ASN A 560 -36.65 31.28 -2.88
N GLN A 561 -36.30 31.32 -4.16
CA GLN A 561 -36.22 32.61 -4.85
C GLN A 561 -37.64 33.04 -5.26
N PRO A 562 -38.19 34.16 -4.72
CA PRO A 562 -39.41 34.71 -5.25
C PRO A 562 -39.14 35.16 -6.69
N THR A 563 -39.98 34.70 -7.61
CA THR A 563 -40.00 35.13 -9.01
C THR A 563 -40.11 36.65 -9.07
N LEU A 564 -39.04 37.32 -9.49
CA LEU A 564 -39.06 38.75 -9.76
C LEU A 564 -40.02 39.00 -10.94
N ARG A 565 -41.19 39.57 -10.63
CA ARG A 565 -42.10 40.16 -11.62
C ARG A 565 -41.34 41.23 -12.43
N PRO A 566 -41.49 41.29 -13.76
CA PRO A 566 -40.93 42.38 -14.53
C PRO A 566 -41.75 43.65 -14.26
N GLU A 567 -41.15 44.63 -13.59
CA GLU A 567 -41.72 45.97 -13.49
C GLU A 567 -41.71 46.66 -14.86
N ARG A 568 -42.90 47.12 -15.24
CA ARG A 568 -43.20 47.82 -16.49
C ARG A 568 -42.80 49.29 -16.30
N SER A 569 -41.66 49.71 -16.83
CA SER A 569 -41.24 51.11 -16.81
C SER A 569 -42.13 51.95 -17.74
N LYS A 570 -43.02 52.76 -17.15
CA LYS A 570 -43.57 53.96 -17.79
C LYS A 570 -42.67 55.15 -17.47
N ARG A 571 -42.68 56.14 -18.39
CA ARG A 571 -42.14 57.52 -18.38
C ARG A 571 -41.06 57.70 -19.45
N PHE A 572 -41.03 58.72 -20.30
CA PHE A 572 -41.88 59.89 -20.58
C PHE A 572 -41.43 60.38 -21.97
N ALA A 573 -42.34 60.72 -22.87
CA ALA A 573 -42.04 61.56 -24.04
C ALA A 573 -43.02 62.73 -23.98
N ALA A 574 -42.48 63.94 -23.80
CA ALA A 574 -43.23 65.18 -23.81
C ALA A 574 -43.36 65.69 -25.25
N SER A 575 -44.57 66.11 -25.63
CA SER A 575 -44.79 66.97 -26.80
C SER A 575 -44.44 68.42 -26.47
N PRO A 576 -44.25 69.28 -27.48
CA PRO A 576 -45.37 70.14 -27.88
C PRO A 576 -45.56 70.29 -29.41
N THR A 577 -46.84 70.36 -29.79
CA THR A 577 -47.51 71.14 -30.85
C THR A 577 -46.65 71.82 -31.93
N ASP A 578 -46.92 71.57 -33.21
CA ASP A 578 -47.76 72.43 -34.05
C ASP A 578 -47.97 71.82 -35.46
N ASP A 579 -49.06 72.31 -36.06
CA ASP A 579 -49.73 72.04 -37.33
C ASP A 579 -48.89 71.83 -38.61
N ASP A 580 -49.60 71.22 -39.57
CA ASP A 580 -49.47 71.35 -41.03
C ASP A 580 -48.19 70.82 -41.69
N LEU A 581 -48.35 69.74 -42.47
CA LEU A 581 -48.26 69.83 -43.94
C LEU A 581 -48.70 68.51 -44.59
N GLU A 582 -49.67 68.67 -45.48
CA GLU A 582 -50.23 67.69 -46.39
C GLU A 582 -49.18 67.08 -47.35
N GLY A 583 -49.46 65.83 -47.75
CA GLY A 583 -49.33 65.32 -49.13
C GLY A 583 -47.99 65.44 -49.87
N PHE A 584 -47.42 64.30 -50.29
CA PHE A 584 -47.01 64.07 -51.69
C PHE A 584 -46.53 62.61 -51.88
N TRP A 585 -47.22 61.87 -52.77
CA TRP A 585 -46.83 60.83 -53.74
C TRP A 585 -45.48 60.06 -53.57
N GLY A 586 -45.33 58.77 -53.90
CA GLY A 586 -46.08 57.85 -54.77
C GLY A 586 -45.08 56.92 -55.51
N GLU A 587 -45.56 55.73 -55.91
CA GLU A 587 -45.03 54.78 -56.92
C GLU A 587 -43.70 54.05 -56.60
N SER A 588 -43.53 52.73 -56.79
CA SER A 588 -44.23 51.70 -57.58
C SER A 588 -44.05 50.31 -56.94
#